data_AF-A0A7Z0PR66-F1
#
_entry.id   AF-A0A7Z0PR66-F1
#
_cell.length_a   1.000
_cell.length_b   1.000
_cell.length_c   1.000
_cell.angle_alpha   90.00
_cell.angle_beta   90.00
_cell.angle_gamma   90.00
#
_symmetry.space_group_name_H-M   'P 1'
#
loop_
_entity.id
_entity.type
_entity.pdbx_description
1 polymer ?
#
loop_
_entity_poly.entity_id
_entity_poly.type
_entity_poly.pdbx_seq_one_letter_code
_entity_poly.pdbx_strand_id
1 'polypeptide(L)'
;MTPHEIGALLAYVGRLDPRLLRTDEHEAGDQIGQWYELLEDVPAVTPHGWDARVAARSHILNSPYPIMPVDIARRWRAYQRDRLERHTDPTPAADPDDQAAWQAELVATRQAVASGAAQPVAH
;
A
#
# COMPACT_ATOMS: atom_id res chain seq x y z
N MET A 1 1.55 -6.28 3.17
CA MET A 1 1.80 -6.16 4.63
C MET A 1 1.81 -7.56 5.19
N THR A 2 2.69 -7.85 6.14
CA THR A 2 2.69 -9.14 6.83
C THR A 2 1.54 -9.23 7.84
N PRO A 3 1.13 -10.43 8.27
CA PRO A 3 0.15 -10.58 9.35
C PRO A 3 0.54 -9.84 10.64
N HIS A 4 1.85 -9.78 10.95
CA HIS A 4 2.36 -9.03 12.10
C HIS A 4 2.14 -7.52 11.95
N GLU A 5 2.45 -6.96 10.77
CA GLU A 5 2.19 -5.54 10.47
C GLU A 5 0.70 -5.22 10.52
N ILE A 6 -0.16 -6.13 10.06
CA ILE A 6 -1.62 -5.99 10.12
C ILE A 6 -2.09 -6.01 11.58
N GLY A 7 -1.59 -6.91 12.41
CA GLY A 7 -1.89 -6.92 13.84
C GLY A 7 -1.47 -5.61 14.52
N ALA A 8 -0.30 -5.07 14.17
CA ALA A 8 0.17 -3.78 14.67
C ALA A 8 -0.71 -2.62 14.20
N LEU A 9 -1.17 -2.65 12.94
CA LEU A 9 -2.11 -1.67 12.39
C LEU A 9 -3.46 -1.76 13.11
N LEU A 10 -4.05 -2.95 13.24
CA LEU A 10 -5.32 -3.18 13.95
C LEU A 10 -5.24 -2.72 15.41
N ALA A 11 -4.16 -3.02 16.11
CA ALA A 11 -3.94 -2.53 17.47
C ALA A 11 -3.84 -1.00 17.52
N TYR A 12 -3.18 -0.37 16.53
CA TYR A 12 -3.15 1.09 16.41
C TYR A 12 -4.54 1.68 16.17
N VAL A 13 -5.30 1.12 15.23
CA VAL A 13 -6.66 1.58 14.89
C VAL A 13 -7.60 1.37 16.09
N GLY A 14 -7.55 0.23 16.77
CA GLY A 14 -8.38 -0.06 17.94
C GLY A 14 -8.16 0.91 19.11
N ARG A 15 -6.96 1.49 19.25
CA ARG A 15 -6.71 2.57 20.22
C ARG A 15 -7.38 3.90 19.84
N LEU A 16 -7.62 4.13 18.55
CA LEU A 16 -8.26 5.35 18.04
C LEU A 16 -9.78 5.19 17.89
N ASP A 17 -10.24 3.99 17.55
CA ASP A 17 -11.64 3.61 17.43
C ASP A 17 -11.90 2.32 18.23
N PRO A 18 -12.39 2.44 19.48
CA PRO A 18 -12.64 1.29 20.35
C PRO A 18 -13.60 0.24 19.77
N ARG A 19 -14.42 0.57 18.76
CA ARG A 19 -15.32 -0.39 18.10
C ARG A 19 -14.56 -1.53 17.40
N LEU A 20 -13.30 -1.28 17.07
CA LEU A 20 -12.42 -2.23 16.38
C LEU A 20 -11.52 -3.02 17.33
N LEU A 21 -11.58 -2.74 18.62
CA LEU A 21 -10.81 -3.47 19.62
C LEU A 21 -11.35 -4.91 19.73
N ARG A 22 -10.43 -5.88 19.75
CA ARG A 22 -10.71 -7.29 20.06
C ARG A 22 -9.92 -7.68 21.29
N THR A 23 -10.60 -8.25 22.28
CA THR A 23 -9.99 -8.71 23.54
C THR A 23 -9.74 -10.20 23.55
N ASP A 24 -10.38 -10.93 22.62
CA ASP A 24 -10.17 -12.36 22.42
C ASP A 24 -9.05 -12.59 21.38
N GLU A 25 -8.11 -13.48 21.70
CA GLU A 25 -6.95 -13.75 20.85
C GLU A 25 -7.34 -14.47 19.54
N HIS A 26 -8.36 -15.33 19.57
CA HIS A 26 -8.81 -16.05 18.39
C HIS A 26 -9.54 -15.10 17.42
N GLU A 27 -10.44 -14.26 17.94
CA GLU A 27 -11.09 -13.20 17.15
C GLU A 27 -10.07 -12.22 16.53
N ALA A 28 -9.02 -11.87 17.28
CA ALA A 28 -7.94 -11.04 16.77
C ALA A 28 -7.17 -11.75 15.63
N GLY A 29 -6.88 -13.04 15.79
CA GLY A 29 -6.26 -13.87 14.76
C GLY A 29 -7.08 -13.93 13.47
N ASP A 30 -8.38 -14.18 13.59
CA ASP A 30 -9.30 -14.22 12.45
C ASP A 30 -9.39 -12.86 11.74
N GLN A 31 -9.42 -11.76 12.51
CA GLN A 31 -9.43 -10.41 11.95
C GLN A 31 -8.13 -10.11 11.18
N ILE A 32 -6.98 -10.52 11.71
CA ILE A 32 -5.68 -10.39 11.01
C ILE A 32 -5.71 -11.17 9.70
N GLY A 33 -6.19 -12.42 9.72
CA GLY A 33 -6.33 -13.24 8.53
C GLY A 33 -7.20 -12.59 7.46
N GLN A 34 -8.39 -12.12 7.84
CA GLN A 34 -9.31 -11.43 6.93
C GLN A 34 -8.71 -10.15 6.32
N TRP A 35 -7.95 -9.39 7.11
CA TRP A 35 -7.27 -8.19 6.59
C TRP A 35 -6.11 -8.55 5.67
N TYR A 36 -5.39 -9.65 5.96
CA TYR A 36 -4.26 -10.12 5.16
C TYR A 36 -4.68 -10.46 3.73
N GLU A 37 -5.79 -11.16 3.55
CA GLU A 37 -6.35 -11.49 2.22
C GLU A 37 -6.54 -10.27 1.30
N LEU A 38 -6.70 -9.07 1.87
CA LEU A 38 -6.93 -7.85 1.10
C LEU A 38 -5.72 -6.91 1.06
N LEU A 39 -4.73 -7.14 1.92
CA LEU A 39 -3.62 -6.21 2.17
C LEU A 39 -2.23 -6.86 2.03
N GLU A 40 -2.14 -8.11 1.59
CA GLU A 40 -0.86 -8.79 1.39
C GLU A 40 0.08 -8.00 0.47
N ASP A 41 -0.45 -7.43 -0.62
CA ASP A 41 0.29 -6.61 -1.59
C ASP A 41 0.45 -5.12 -1.20
N VAL A 42 -0.12 -4.72 -0.06
CA VAL A 42 -0.04 -3.32 0.40
C VAL A 42 1.10 -3.19 1.39
N PRO A 43 2.17 -2.41 1.14
CA PRO A 43 3.24 -2.23 2.12
C PRO A 43 2.74 -1.47 3.36
N ALA A 44 3.34 -1.70 4.53
CA ALA A 44 3.00 -0.93 5.74
C ALA A 44 3.42 0.54 5.59
N VAL A 45 4.64 0.73 5.07
CA VAL A 45 5.26 2.01 4.76
C VAL A 45 6.07 1.88 3.48
N THR A 46 6.24 2.97 2.74
CA THR A 46 7.26 3.06 1.68
C THR A 46 8.27 4.16 2.04
N PRO A 47 9.49 4.13 1.48
CA PRO A 47 10.44 5.23 1.60
C PRO A 47 9.95 6.57 1.02
N HIS A 48 8.80 6.58 0.33
CA HIS A 48 8.37 7.69 -0.51
C HIS A 48 6.93 8.16 -0.23
N GLY A 49 6.54 8.12 1.04
CA GLY A 49 5.38 8.87 1.55
C GLY A 49 4.12 8.07 1.80
N TRP A 50 4.12 6.76 1.54
CA TRP A 50 3.03 5.88 1.96
C TRP A 50 3.23 5.43 3.41
N ASP A 51 2.18 5.54 4.23
CA ASP A 51 2.09 4.93 5.57
C ASP A 51 0.62 4.52 5.83
N ALA A 52 0.40 3.23 6.05
CA ALA A 52 -0.93 2.67 6.30
C ALA A 52 -1.59 3.24 7.57
N ARG A 53 -0.83 3.64 8.58
CA ARG A 53 -1.35 4.29 9.80
C ARG A 53 -1.86 5.70 9.50
N VAL A 54 -1.17 6.44 8.63
CA VAL A 54 -1.62 7.77 8.19
C VAL A 54 -2.91 7.65 7.38
N ALA A 55 -2.98 6.66 6.48
CA ALA A 55 -4.19 6.34 5.74
C ALA A 55 -5.35 5.97 6.69
N ALA A 56 -5.09 5.14 7.71
CA ALA A 56 -6.07 4.75 8.71
C ALA A 56 -6.56 5.92 9.56
N ARG A 57 -5.63 6.72 10.10
CA ARG A 57 -5.95 7.93 10.87
C ARG A 57 -6.78 8.92 10.05
N SER A 58 -6.41 9.13 8.79
CA SER A 58 -7.17 9.98 7.86
C SER A 58 -8.60 9.45 7.69
N HIS A 59 -8.81 8.14 7.61
CA HIS A 59 -10.17 7.57 7.55
C HIS A 59 -10.97 7.88 8.80
N ILE A 60 -10.43 7.57 9.98
CA ILE A 60 -11.11 7.74 11.26
C ILE A 60 -11.52 9.19 11.51
N LEU A 61 -10.68 10.15 11.11
CA LEU A 61 -10.97 11.58 11.26
C LEU A 61 -12.08 12.08 10.32
N ASN A 62 -12.25 11.43 9.16
CA ASN A 62 -13.13 11.93 8.09
C ASN A 62 -14.38 11.07 7.86
N SER A 63 -14.50 9.94 8.56
CA SER A 63 -15.60 8.99 8.38
C SER A 63 -16.18 8.57 9.74
N PRO A 64 -17.51 8.59 9.91
CA PRO A 64 -18.14 8.04 11.11
C PRO A 64 -18.14 6.50 11.13
N TYR A 65 -17.89 5.86 9.98
CA TYR A 65 -17.90 4.40 9.84
C TYR A 65 -16.56 3.78 10.24
N PRO A 66 -16.57 2.60 10.89
CA PRO A 66 -15.35 1.85 11.17
C PRO A 66 -14.53 1.65 9.90
N ILE A 67 -13.21 1.72 10.02
CA ILE A 67 -12.33 1.47 8.89
C ILE A 67 -12.35 -0.02 8.52
N MET A 68 -12.38 -0.28 7.22
CA MET A 68 -12.29 -1.61 6.64
C MET A 68 -10.97 -1.76 5.87
N PRO A 69 -10.46 -2.98 5.66
CA PRO A 69 -9.22 -3.21 4.91
C PRO A 69 -9.31 -2.62 3.48
N VAL A 70 -10.49 -2.66 2.86
CA VAL A 70 -10.73 -2.06 1.54
C VAL A 70 -10.46 -0.55 1.49
N ASP A 71 -10.62 0.18 2.59
CA ASP A 71 -10.37 1.62 2.65
C ASP A 71 -8.88 1.93 2.58
N ILE A 72 -8.04 1.06 3.17
CA ILE A 72 -6.58 1.12 3.05
C ILE A 72 -6.16 0.74 1.63
N ALA A 73 -6.68 -0.36 1.08
CA ALA A 73 -6.36 -0.82 -0.27
C ALA A 73 -6.72 0.23 -1.34
N ARG A 74 -7.85 0.93 -1.18
CA ARG A 74 -8.25 2.03 -2.07
C ARG A 74 -7.28 3.21 -2.00
N ARG A 75 -6.87 3.62 -0.80
CA ARG A 75 -5.87 4.69 -0.64
C ARG A 75 -4.52 4.28 -1.21
N TRP A 76 -4.12 3.03 -1.06
CA TRP A 76 -2.90 2.49 -1.67
C TRP A 76 -2.95 2.64 -3.19
N ARG A 77 -4.01 2.12 -3.83
CA ARG A 77 -4.19 2.25 -5.29
C ARG A 77 -4.23 3.70 -5.76
N ALA A 78 -4.78 4.62 -4.97
CA ALA A 78 -4.73 6.05 -5.26
C ALA A 78 -3.30 6.59 -5.22
N TYR A 79 -2.52 6.23 -4.20
CA TYR A 79 -1.10 6.55 -4.10
C TYR A 79 -0.29 5.99 -5.29
N GLN A 80 -0.53 4.74 -5.70
CA GLN A 80 0.16 4.15 -6.86
C GLN A 80 -0.14 4.93 -8.15
N ARG A 81 -1.41 5.26 -8.39
CA ARG A 81 -1.82 6.04 -9.57
C ARG A 81 -1.18 7.43 -9.59
N ASP A 82 -1.21 8.16 -8.47
CA ASP A 82 -0.57 9.49 -8.37
C ASP A 82 0.92 9.44 -8.76
N ARG A 83 1.63 8.40 -8.30
CA ARG A 83 3.05 8.25 -8.62
C ARG A 83 3.30 7.97 -10.08
N LEU A 84 2.50 7.08 -10.67
CA LEU A 84 2.59 6.75 -12.08
C LEU A 84 2.21 7.94 -12.97
N GLU A 85 1.23 8.75 -12.55
CA GLU A 85 0.83 9.97 -13.26
C GLU A 85 1.96 11.02 -13.27
N ARG A 86 2.75 11.09 -12.20
CA ARG A 86 3.92 11.98 -12.11
C ARG A 86 5.19 11.41 -12.74
N HIS A 87 5.19 10.16 -13.17
CA HIS A 87 6.37 9.50 -13.71
C HIS A 87 6.42 9.62 -15.23
N THR A 88 7.59 9.94 -15.76
CA THR A 88 7.90 9.67 -17.16
C THR A 88 8.95 8.57 -17.28
N ASP A 89 8.68 7.61 -18.18
CA ASP A 89 9.60 6.52 -18.43
C ASP A 89 10.93 7.06 -18.98
N PRO A 90 12.07 6.70 -18.36
CA PRO A 90 13.37 7.00 -18.92
C PRO A 90 13.60 6.17 -20.18
N THR A 91 14.56 6.59 -21.01
CA THR A 91 15.10 5.72 -22.06
C THR A 91 15.75 4.51 -21.40
N PRO A 92 15.29 3.26 -21.69
CA PRO A 92 15.92 2.05 -21.21
C PRO A 92 17.40 1.95 -21.59
N ALA A 93 18.18 1.27 -20.75
CA ALA A 93 19.56 0.91 -21.04
C ALA A 93 19.67 -0.33 -21.96
N ALA A 94 18.62 -1.15 -22.04
CA ALA A 94 18.53 -2.28 -22.97
C ALA A 94 18.70 -1.85 -24.44
N ASP A 95 19.19 -2.78 -25.25
CA ASP A 95 19.30 -2.60 -26.71
C ASP A 95 17.89 -2.35 -27.29
N PRO A 96 17.65 -1.25 -28.03
CA PRO A 96 16.36 -0.98 -28.66
C PRO A 96 15.94 -2.04 -29.67
N ASP A 97 16.89 -2.79 -30.25
CA ASP A 97 16.59 -3.89 -31.17
C ASP A 97 16.21 -5.19 -30.43
N ASP A 98 16.53 -5.30 -29.13
CA ASP A 98 16.00 -6.33 -28.24
C ASP A 98 14.70 -5.85 -27.58
N GLN A 99 13.61 -5.97 -28.33
CA GLN A 99 12.28 -5.54 -27.90
C GLN A 99 11.84 -6.17 -26.57
N ALA A 100 12.24 -7.41 -26.29
CA ALA A 100 11.85 -8.11 -25.07
C ALA A 100 12.56 -7.52 -23.84
N ALA A 101 13.87 -7.31 -23.94
CA ALA A 101 14.65 -6.67 -22.88
C ALA A 101 14.18 -5.22 -22.63
N TRP A 102 13.94 -4.48 -23.72
CA TRP A 102 13.46 -3.09 -23.66
C TRP A 102 12.11 -2.97 -22.91
N GLN A 103 11.14 -3.82 -23.24
CA GLN A 103 9.83 -3.80 -22.58
C GLN A 103 9.91 -4.24 -21.12
N ALA A 104 10.74 -5.24 -20.81
CA ALA A 104 10.92 -5.71 -19.45
C ALA A 104 11.48 -4.60 -18.54
N GLU A 105 12.45 -3.82 -19.01
CA GLU A 105 13.02 -2.71 -18.24
C GLU A 105 12.00 -1.60 -17.96
N LEU A 106 11.18 -1.24 -18.94
CA LEU A 106 10.08 -0.27 -18.76
C LEU A 106 9.07 -0.75 -17.72
N VAL A 107 8.64 -2.01 -17.81
CA VAL A 107 7.69 -2.59 -16.86
C VAL A 107 8.28 -2.62 -15.45
N ALA A 108 9.54 -3.04 -15.31
CA ALA A 108 10.23 -3.08 -14.03
C ALA A 108 10.33 -1.68 -13.40
N THR A 109 10.68 -0.67 -14.19
CA THR A 109 10.77 0.73 -13.74
C THR A 109 9.41 1.23 -13.23
N ARG A 110 8.34 1.03 -14.01
CA ARG A 110 6.98 1.41 -13.60
C ARG A 110 6.53 0.67 -12.34
N GLN A 111 6.82 -0.62 -12.22
CA GLN A 111 6.50 -1.40 -11.02
C GLN A 111 7.26 -0.90 -9.78
N ALA A 112 8.53 -0.53 -9.92
CA ALA A 112 9.32 0.06 -8.84
C ALA A 112 8.74 1.40 -8.39
N VAL A 113 8.28 2.25 -9.31
CA VAL A 113 7.61 3.52 -8.99
C VAL A 113 6.26 3.29 -8.32
N ALA A 114 5.44 2.39 -8.88
CA ALA A 114 4.09 2.08 -8.38
C ALA A 114 4.14 1.45 -6.97
N SER A 115 5.09 0.57 -6.70
CA SER A 115 5.30 -0.02 -5.36
C SER A 115 5.93 0.96 -4.36
N GLY A 116 6.35 2.15 -4.82
CA GLY A 116 7.05 3.13 -4.00
C GLY A 116 8.47 2.72 -3.63
N ALA A 117 9.07 1.76 -4.34
CA ALA A 117 10.48 1.39 -4.24
C ALA A 117 11.41 2.40 -4.93
N ALA A 118 10.91 3.12 -5.93
CA ALA A 118 11.62 4.19 -6.64
C ALA A 118 10.79 5.47 -6.71
N GLN A 119 11.44 6.64 -6.81
CA GLN A 119 10.77 7.91 -7.06
C GLN A 119 10.33 8.05 -8.51
N PRO A 120 9.20 8.74 -8.80
CA PRO A 120 8.87 9.15 -10.15
C PRO A 120 10.00 10.02 -10.71
N VAL A 121 10.45 9.71 -11.91
CA VAL A 121 11.31 10.58 -12.71
C VAL A 121 10.43 11.64 -13.37
N ALA A 122 10.79 12.91 -13.22
CA ALA A 122 10.19 14.03 -13.95
C ALA A 122 11.16 14.51 -15.04
N HIS A 123 10.62 15.10 -16.10
CA HIS A 123 11.39 15.73 -17.19
C HIS A 123 11.97 17.08 -16.78
#